data_AF-A0A7Z9CR47-F1
#
_entry.id   AF-A0A7Z9CR47-F1
#
_cell.length_a   1.000
_cell.length_b   1.000
_cell.length_c   1.000
_cell.angle_alpha   90.00
_cell.angle_beta   90.00
_cell.angle_gamma   90.00
#
_symmetry.space_group_name_H-M   'P 1'
#
loop_
_entity.id
_entity.type
_entity.pdbx_description
1 polymer ?
#
loop_
_entity_poly.entity_id
_entity_poly.type
_entity_poly.pdbx_seq_one_letter_code
_entity_poly.pdbx_strand_id
1 'polypeptide(L)'
;MYRYPVLSLATQVLSVVALGIARAALSEVYAIAERQSSVTGAPCLADRQFAQMEIAHCEAELRSARCWFYDAIDDVWQAILRGDEPGEAAINALRLSSTHITRVSSSVTTRALKLAGMPGIAMRSPLQRYARDSMVITQHAFMGELTYINAGNMFFGHPPLPGYL
;
A
#
# COMPACT_ATOMS: atom_id res chain seq x y z
N MET A 1 3.64 -29.27 -10.48
CA MET A 1 2.68 -28.70 -9.50
C MET A 1 3.27 -27.39 -8.97
N TYR A 2 2.42 -26.46 -8.51
CA TYR A 2 2.65 -25.02 -8.31
C TYR A 2 4.08 -24.60 -7.92
N ARG A 3 4.73 -23.80 -8.78
CA ARG A 3 6.10 -23.25 -8.61
C ARG A 3 6.14 -21.84 -8.01
N TYR A 4 4.97 -21.24 -7.79
CA TYR A 4 4.88 -19.90 -7.25
C TYR A 4 4.94 -19.96 -5.71
N PRO A 5 5.73 -19.11 -5.03
CA PRO A 5 5.89 -19.17 -3.58
C PRO A 5 4.57 -18.89 -2.85
N VAL A 6 4.04 -19.90 -2.15
CA VAL A 6 2.67 -19.87 -1.58
C VAL A 6 2.52 -18.81 -0.49
N LEU A 7 3.51 -18.66 0.39
CA LEU A 7 3.47 -17.64 1.44
C LEU A 7 3.53 -16.22 0.86
N SER A 8 4.28 -16.02 -0.23
CA SER A 8 4.33 -14.73 -0.93
C SER A 8 3.02 -14.42 -1.65
N LEU A 9 2.39 -15.44 -2.25
CA LEU A 9 1.05 -15.29 -2.83
C LEU A 9 0.02 -14.86 -1.78
N ALA A 10 0.05 -15.48 -0.60
CA ALA A 10 -0.83 -15.10 0.51
C ALA A 10 -0.63 -13.64 0.95
N THR A 11 0.59 -13.13 0.93
CA THR A 11 0.85 -11.71 1.25
C THR A 11 0.37 -10.77 0.17
N GLN A 12 0.48 -11.16 -1.10
CA GLN A 12 0.07 -10.33 -2.23
C GLN A 12 -1.45 -10.12 -2.26
N VAL A 13 -2.23 -11.17 -2.01
CA VAL A 13 -3.70 -11.08 -1.99
C VAL A 13 -4.22 -10.17 -0.86
N LEU A 14 -3.50 -10.07 0.26
CA LEU A 14 -3.83 -9.12 1.33
C LEU A 14 -3.40 -7.70 0.96
N SER A 15 -2.19 -7.56 0.41
CA SER A 15 -1.58 -6.26 0.10
C SER A 15 -2.31 -5.50 -1.00
N VAL A 16 -2.82 -6.22 -2.01
CA VAL A 16 -3.57 -5.61 -3.12
C VAL A 16 -4.90 -5.00 -2.66
N VAL A 17 -5.51 -5.53 -1.58
CA VAL A 17 -6.71 -4.94 -0.96
C VAL A 17 -6.37 -3.58 -0.33
N ALA A 18 -5.24 -3.47 0.38
CA ALA A 18 -4.79 -2.20 0.95
C ALA A 18 -4.53 -1.16 -0.15
N LEU A 19 -3.86 -1.56 -1.23
CA LEU A 19 -3.64 -0.72 -2.41
C LEU A 19 -4.96 -0.19 -3.00
N GLY A 20 -5.96 -1.07 -3.16
CA GLY A 20 -7.29 -0.70 -3.64
C GLY A 20 -7.99 0.32 -2.74
N ILE A 21 -7.92 0.13 -1.42
CA ILE A 21 -8.47 1.06 -0.43
C ILE A 21 -7.81 2.44 -0.54
N ALA A 22 -6.48 2.50 -0.63
CA ALA A 22 -5.77 3.76 -0.75
C ALA A 22 -6.11 4.51 -2.05
N ARG A 23 -6.25 3.78 -3.16
CA ARG A 23 -6.67 4.37 -4.44
C ARG A 23 -8.10 4.92 -4.38
N ALA A 24 -9.01 4.19 -3.75
CA ALA A 24 -10.39 4.63 -3.52
C ALA A 24 -10.42 5.89 -2.63
N ALA A 25 -9.62 5.93 -1.57
CA ALA A 25 -9.53 7.09 -0.68
C ALA A 25 -9.03 8.36 -1.38
N LEU A 26 -8.02 8.25 -2.26
CA LEU A 26 -7.58 9.40 -3.07
C LEU A 26 -8.68 9.87 -4.04
N SER A 27 -9.43 8.93 -4.62
CA SER A 27 -10.55 9.25 -5.52
C SER A 27 -11.65 10.05 -4.81
N GLU A 28 -11.95 9.72 -3.55
CA GLU A 28 -12.87 10.50 -2.72
C GLU A 28 -12.36 11.92 -2.44
N VAL A 29 -11.05 12.09 -2.22
CA VAL A 29 -10.48 13.44 -2.03
C VAL A 29 -10.63 14.27 -3.30
N TYR A 30 -10.42 13.68 -4.48
CA TYR A 30 -10.66 14.38 -5.75
C TYR A 30 -12.13 14.77 -5.91
N ALA A 31 -13.06 13.86 -5.61
CA ALA A 31 -14.49 14.16 -5.67
C ALA A 31 -14.92 15.27 -4.68
N ILE A 32 -14.30 15.35 -3.50
CA ILE A 32 -14.52 16.45 -2.55
C ILE A 32 -13.96 17.76 -3.10
N ALA A 33 -12.77 17.72 -3.69
CA ALA A 33 -12.09 18.89 -4.23
C ALA A 33 -12.87 19.54 -5.40
N GLU A 34 -13.57 18.73 -6.20
CA GLU A 34 -14.45 19.21 -7.28
C GLU A 34 -15.78 19.82 -6.79
N ARG A 35 -16.27 19.42 -5.60
CA ARG A 35 -17.65 19.70 -5.16
C ARG A 35 -17.80 20.84 -4.16
N GLN A 36 -16.73 21.29 -3.48
CA GLN A 36 -16.88 22.13 -2.29
C GLN A 36 -16.25 23.52 -2.38
N SER A 37 -17.11 24.53 -2.49
CA SER A 37 -16.87 25.85 -1.88
C SER A 37 -16.85 25.70 -0.36
N SER A 38 -15.88 26.31 0.33
CA SER A 38 -15.82 26.18 1.80
C SER A 38 -17.03 26.81 2.49
N VAL A 39 -17.58 26.12 3.49
CA VAL A 39 -18.62 26.66 4.39
C VAL A 39 -18.14 27.95 5.09
N THR A 40 -16.82 28.09 5.28
CA THR A 40 -16.20 29.25 5.93
C THR A 40 -15.77 30.35 4.95
N GLY A 41 -16.03 30.20 3.65
CA GLY A 41 -15.52 31.11 2.61
C GLY A 41 -14.05 30.92 2.23
N ALA A 42 -13.35 29.95 2.85
CA ALA A 42 -12.01 29.54 2.43
C ALA A 42 -11.99 28.99 0.98
N PRO A 43 -10.82 28.99 0.31
CA PRO A 43 -10.67 28.39 -1.02
C PRO A 43 -11.11 26.91 -1.03
N CYS A 44 -11.54 26.44 -2.20
CA CYS A 44 -11.82 25.02 -2.44
C CYS A 44 -10.59 24.18 -2.08
N LEU A 45 -10.77 22.91 -1.74
CA LEU A 45 -9.66 22.06 -1.30
C LEU A 45 -8.51 22.02 -2.33
N ALA A 46 -8.84 21.99 -3.62
CA ALA A 46 -7.88 21.98 -4.73
C ALA A 46 -6.99 23.24 -4.79
N ASP A 47 -7.46 24.38 -4.29
CA ASP A 47 -6.75 25.66 -4.37
C ASP A 47 -5.79 25.88 -3.20
N ARG A 48 -5.78 24.97 -2.22
CA ARG A 48 -4.95 25.08 -1.03
C ARG A 48 -3.57 24.46 -1.29
N GLN A 49 -2.52 25.25 -1.17
CA GLN A 49 -1.14 24.82 -1.41
C GLN A 49 -0.75 23.55 -0.64
N PHE A 50 -1.15 23.44 0.65
CA PHE A 50 -0.87 22.25 1.44
C PHE A 50 -1.56 21.00 0.89
N ALA A 51 -2.78 21.13 0.35
CA ALA A 51 -3.54 20.00 -0.19
C ALA A 51 -2.93 19.53 -1.52
N GLN A 52 -2.47 20.45 -2.36
CA GLN A 52 -1.75 20.15 -3.60
C GLN A 52 -0.47 19.37 -3.31
N MET A 53 0.34 19.85 -2.36
CA MET A 53 1.57 19.19 -1.93
C MET A 53 1.29 17.80 -1.35
N GLU A 54 0.31 17.68 -0.46
CA GLU A 54 -0.02 16.42 0.21
C GLU A 54 -0.54 15.36 -0.78
N ILE A 55 -1.40 15.74 -1.72
CA ILE A 55 -1.84 14.86 -2.80
C ILE A 55 -0.67 14.42 -3.67
N ALA A 56 0.25 15.31 -4.01
CA ALA A 56 1.43 14.96 -4.80
C ALA A 56 2.30 13.90 -4.09
N HIS A 57 2.54 14.06 -2.78
CA HIS A 57 3.26 13.07 -1.99
C HIS A 57 2.52 11.73 -1.92
N CYS A 58 1.22 11.74 -1.62
CA CYS A 58 0.41 10.52 -1.58
C CYS A 58 0.43 9.77 -2.92
N GLU A 59 0.34 10.47 -4.04
CA GLU A 59 0.42 9.86 -5.36
C GLU A 59 1.80 9.29 -5.66
N ALA A 60 2.86 10.03 -5.35
CA ALA A 60 4.23 9.56 -5.55
C ALA A 60 4.52 8.29 -4.74
N GLU A 61 4.16 8.28 -3.45
CA GLU A 61 4.34 7.14 -2.56
C GLU A 61 3.52 5.93 -3.02
N LEU A 62 2.23 6.11 -3.30
CA LEU A 62 1.37 4.98 -3.66
C LEU A 62 1.75 4.38 -5.02
N ARG A 63 2.11 5.23 -5.99
CA ARG A 63 2.50 4.77 -7.33
C ARG A 63 3.86 4.07 -7.32
N SER A 64 4.84 4.57 -6.57
CA SER A 64 6.15 3.91 -6.45
C SER A 64 6.05 2.56 -5.75
N ALA A 65 5.32 2.48 -4.63
CA ALA A 65 5.09 1.23 -3.93
C ALA A 65 4.33 0.22 -4.78
N ARG A 66 3.31 0.69 -5.54
CA ARG A 66 2.60 -0.14 -6.52
C ARG A 66 3.52 -0.66 -7.61
N CYS A 67 4.39 0.19 -8.16
CA CYS A 67 5.32 -0.20 -9.20
C CYS A 67 6.18 -1.37 -8.72
N TRP A 68 6.85 -1.22 -7.57
CA TRP A 68 7.71 -2.27 -7.03
C TRP A 68 6.96 -3.55 -6.67
N PHE A 69 5.75 -3.45 -6.11
CA PHE A 69 4.92 -4.62 -5.81
C PHE A 69 4.63 -5.48 -7.04
N TYR A 70 4.26 -4.85 -8.16
CA TYR A 70 4.00 -5.59 -9.41
C TYR A 70 5.26 -5.99 -10.15
N ASP A 71 6.34 -5.22 -10.06
CA ASP A 71 7.66 -5.53 -10.61
C ASP A 71 8.20 -6.83 -10.00
N ALA A 72 8.16 -6.96 -8.67
CA ALA A 72 8.57 -8.18 -7.99
C ALA A 72 7.71 -9.41 -8.38
N ILE A 73 6.40 -9.21 -8.59
CA ILE A 73 5.50 -10.26 -9.09
C ILE A 73 5.91 -10.69 -10.50
N ASP A 74 6.19 -9.74 -11.39
CA ASP A 74 6.58 -10.04 -12.77
C ASP A 74 7.93 -10.76 -12.81
N ASP A 75 8.93 -10.35 -12.03
CA ASP A 75 10.23 -11.03 -11.94
C ASP A 75 10.09 -12.53 -11.64
N VAL A 76 9.29 -12.87 -10.62
CA VAL A 76 9.02 -14.26 -10.24
C VAL A 76 8.21 -14.98 -11.30
N TRP A 77 7.22 -14.31 -11.88
CA TRP A 77 6.39 -14.87 -12.95
C TRP A 77 7.23 -15.23 -14.19
N GLN A 78 8.07 -14.31 -14.65
CA GLN A 78 8.96 -14.54 -15.80
C GLN A 78 9.98 -15.65 -15.53
N ALA A 79 10.52 -15.75 -14.31
CA ALA A 79 11.40 -16.87 -13.93
C ALA A 79 10.70 -18.22 -14.08
N ILE A 80 9.47 -18.32 -13.55
CA ILE A 80 8.67 -19.55 -13.64
C ILE A 80 8.37 -19.91 -15.10
N LEU A 81 8.04 -18.93 -15.95
CA LEU A 81 7.79 -19.14 -17.38
C LEU A 81 9.00 -19.66 -18.14
N ARG A 82 10.22 -19.26 -17.76
CA ARG A 82 11.47 -19.79 -18.34
C ARG A 82 11.82 -21.20 -17.90
N GLY A 83 11.14 -21.72 -16.88
CA GLY A 83 11.48 -23.00 -16.29
C GLY A 83 12.36 -22.87 -15.03
N ASP A 84 12.67 -21.65 -14.57
CA ASP A 84 13.52 -21.41 -13.39
C ASP A 84 12.72 -21.50 -12.08
N GLU A 85 13.40 -21.87 -10.99
CA GLU A 85 12.83 -21.80 -9.65
C GLU A 85 13.12 -20.44 -9.02
N PRO A 86 12.14 -19.75 -8.42
CA PRO A 86 12.39 -18.47 -7.76
C PRO A 86 13.38 -18.62 -6.61
N GLY A 87 14.52 -17.92 -6.70
CA GLY A 87 15.52 -17.90 -5.62
C GLY A 87 15.06 -17.11 -4.40
N GLU A 88 15.76 -17.27 -3.28
CA GLU A 88 15.44 -16.62 -2.00
C GLU A 88 15.36 -15.08 -2.12
N ALA A 89 16.23 -14.47 -2.93
CA ALA A 89 16.21 -13.02 -3.16
C ALA A 89 14.90 -12.54 -3.82
N ALA A 90 14.35 -13.31 -4.76
CA ALA A 90 13.09 -12.98 -5.41
C ALA A 90 11.92 -13.16 -4.42
N ILE A 91 11.94 -14.22 -3.61
CA ILE A 91 10.96 -14.43 -2.54
C ILE A 91 11.01 -13.27 -1.53
N ASN A 92 12.21 -12.83 -1.13
CA ASN A 92 12.40 -11.68 -0.25
C ASN A 92 11.79 -10.41 -0.84
N ALA A 93 12.00 -10.14 -2.12
CA ALA A 93 11.40 -8.99 -2.82
C ALA A 93 9.87 -9.06 -2.82
N LEU A 94 9.26 -10.23 -3.03
CA LEU A 94 7.80 -10.40 -2.94
C LEU A 94 7.28 -10.07 -1.53
N ARG A 95 7.94 -10.59 -0.49
CA ARG A 95 7.53 -10.42 0.92
C ARG A 95 7.69 -8.97 1.39
N LEU A 96 8.82 -8.37 1.06
CA LEU A 96 9.14 -6.99 1.45
C LEU A 96 8.25 -5.98 0.71
N SER A 97 8.10 -6.11 -0.61
CA SER A 97 7.24 -5.22 -1.40
C SER A 97 5.77 -5.28 -0.96
N SER A 98 5.26 -6.47 -0.62
CA SER A 98 3.91 -6.67 -0.06
C SER A 98 3.72 -5.92 1.26
N THR A 99 4.67 -6.05 2.19
CA THR A 99 4.61 -5.32 3.46
C THR A 99 4.74 -3.81 3.24
N HIS A 100 5.63 -3.38 2.36
CA HIS A 100 5.85 -1.98 2.05
C HIS A 100 4.60 -1.31 1.48
N ILE A 101 4.00 -1.89 0.42
CA ILE A 101 2.80 -1.32 -0.20
C ILE A 101 1.61 -1.30 0.77
N THR A 102 1.49 -2.30 1.64
CA THR A 102 0.44 -2.33 2.68
C THR A 102 0.57 -1.14 3.64
N ARG A 103 1.79 -0.85 4.11
CA ARG A 103 2.04 0.28 5.02
C ARG A 103 1.89 1.63 4.35
N VAL A 104 2.41 1.78 3.12
CA VAL A 104 2.22 2.98 2.31
C VAL A 104 0.73 3.23 2.07
N SER A 105 -0.03 2.20 1.72
CA SER A 105 -1.47 2.31 1.49
C SER A 105 -2.23 2.76 2.73
N SER A 106 -1.90 2.21 3.92
CA SER A 106 -2.50 2.64 5.19
C SER A 106 -2.17 4.10 5.53
N SER A 107 -0.91 4.51 5.32
CA SER A 107 -0.47 5.91 5.49
C SER A 107 -1.23 6.86 4.55
N VAL A 108 -1.25 6.55 3.25
CA VAL A 108 -1.94 7.35 2.22
C VAL A 108 -3.44 7.46 2.50
N THR A 109 -4.08 6.36 2.90
CA THR A 109 -5.51 6.36 3.27
C THR A 109 -5.79 7.27 4.47
N THR A 110 -4.92 7.22 5.48
CA THR A 110 -5.02 8.08 6.67
C THR A 110 -4.83 9.56 6.32
N ARG A 111 -3.88 9.87 5.44
CA ARG A 111 -3.63 11.24 4.94
C ARG A 111 -4.80 11.76 4.09
N ALA A 112 -5.40 10.91 3.27
CA ALA A 112 -6.62 11.24 2.52
C ALA A 112 -7.79 11.61 3.44
N LEU A 113 -8.02 10.85 4.52
CA LEU A 113 -9.03 11.20 5.53
C LEU A 113 -8.73 12.57 6.19
N LYS A 114 -7.46 12.84 6.54
CA LYS A 114 -7.05 14.12 7.12
C LYS A 114 -7.30 15.29 6.16
N LEU A 115 -6.98 15.12 4.87
CA LEU A 115 -7.23 16.14 3.84
C LEU A 115 -8.72 16.46 3.67
N ALA A 116 -9.58 15.44 3.75
CA ALA A 116 -11.01 15.61 3.60
C ALA A 116 -11.66 16.37 4.77
N GLY A 117 -11.07 16.34 5.97
CA GLY A 117 -11.60 17.02 7.16
C GLY A 117 -12.98 16.50 7.58
N MET A 118 -13.84 17.40 8.08
CA MET A 118 -15.19 17.06 8.58
C MET A 118 -16.07 16.30 7.57
N PRO A 119 -16.10 16.65 6.27
CA PRO A 119 -16.77 15.85 5.25
C PRO A 119 -16.33 14.38 5.23
N GLY A 120 -15.05 14.11 5.47
CA GLY A 120 -14.47 12.77 5.44
C GLY A 120 -14.96 11.83 6.54
N ILE A 121 -15.33 12.38 7.72
CA ILE A 121 -15.83 11.58 8.86
C ILE A 121 -17.35 11.39 8.87
N ALA A 122 -18.09 12.08 7.99
CA ALA A 122 -19.53 11.90 7.90
C ALA A 122 -19.88 10.45 7.54
N MET A 123 -20.97 9.90 8.09
CA MET A 123 -21.36 8.50 7.82
C MET A 123 -21.65 8.19 6.34
N ARG A 124 -21.99 9.22 5.55
CA ARG A 124 -22.16 9.13 4.10
C ARG A 124 -20.83 9.05 3.32
N SER A 125 -19.72 9.47 3.94
CA SER A 125 -18.38 9.39 3.37
C SER A 125 -17.78 8.02 3.67
N PRO A 126 -17.18 7.34 2.68
CA PRO A 126 -16.52 6.06 2.92
C PRO A 126 -15.12 6.21 3.55
N LEU A 127 -14.54 7.43 3.59
CA LEU A 127 -13.14 7.65 3.99
C LEU A 127 -12.80 7.15 5.40
N GLN A 128 -13.67 7.37 6.38
CA GLN A 128 -13.44 6.86 7.74
C GLN A 128 -13.43 5.33 7.81
N ARG A 129 -14.21 4.67 6.94
CA ARG A 129 -14.20 3.21 6.83
C ARG A 129 -12.93 2.75 6.14
N TYR A 130 -12.54 3.38 5.04
CA TYR A 130 -11.28 3.09 4.36
C TYR A 130 -10.07 3.19 5.30
N ALA A 131 -9.98 4.26 6.10
CA ALA A 131 -8.90 4.41 7.07
C ALA A 131 -8.84 3.24 8.06
N ARG A 132 -9.98 2.90 8.69
CA ARG A 132 -10.06 1.76 9.63
C ARG A 132 -9.71 0.44 8.95
N ASP A 133 -10.28 0.17 7.78
CA ASP A 133 -10.05 -1.08 7.05
C ASP A 133 -8.57 -1.23 6.66
N SER A 134 -7.93 -0.13 6.21
CA SER A 134 -6.50 -0.14 5.86
C SER A 134 -5.60 -0.42 7.06
N MET A 135 -5.97 0.02 8.27
CA MET A 135 -5.23 -0.25 9.50
C MET A 135 -5.35 -1.70 9.97
N VAL A 136 -6.47 -2.39 9.65
CA VAL A 136 -6.65 -3.80 10.00
C VAL A 136 -5.67 -4.67 9.21
N ILE A 137 -5.46 -4.38 7.93
CA ILE A 137 -4.57 -5.17 7.06
C ILE A 137 -3.13 -5.13 7.58
N THR A 138 -2.68 -4.01 8.14
CA THR A 138 -1.32 -3.88 8.72
C THR A 138 -1.10 -4.75 9.96
N GLN A 139 -2.17 -5.28 10.58
CA GLN A 139 -2.07 -6.15 11.77
C GLN A 139 -1.87 -7.63 11.39
N HIS A 140 -2.00 -7.99 10.11
CA HIS A 140 -1.81 -9.36 9.69
C HIS A 140 -0.37 -9.80 9.99
N ALA A 141 -0.17 -11.01 10.53
CA ALA A 141 1.14 -11.49 10.97
C ALA A 141 2.21 -11.45 9.87
N PHE A 142 1.81 -11.58 8.61
CA PHE A 142 2.72 -11.48 7.46
C PHE A 142 3.15 -10.05 7.08
N MET A 143 2.43 -9.03 7.56
CA MET A 143 2.67 -7.60 7.27
C MET A 143 3.30 -6.86 8.45
N GLY A 144 3.76 -7.60 9.46
CA GLY A 144 4.37 -7.05 10.66
C GLY A 144 5.81 -6.59 10.47
N GLU A 145 6.36 -5.95 11.50
CA GLU A 145 7.75 -5.45 11.53
C GLU A 145 8.80 -6.55 11.30
N LEU A 146 8.45 -7.80 11.63
CA LEU A 146 9.32 -8.96 11.43
C LEU A 146 9.71 -9.17 9.96
N THR A 147 8.85 -8.78 9.02
CA THR A 147 9.17 -8.83 7.59
C THR A 147 10.37 -7.93 7.26
N TYR A 148 10.45 -6.73 7.85
CA TYR A 148 11.59 -5.83 7.62
C TYR A 148 12.88 -6.36 8.23
N ILE A 149 12.81 -6.97 9.41
CA ILE A 149 13.96 -7.60 10.06
C ILE A 149 14.49 -8.75 9.19
N ASN A 150 13.61 -9.64 8.73
CA ASN A 150 14.00 -10.77 7.87
C ASN A 150 14.58 -10.29 6.53
N ALA A 151 13.93 -9.33 5.89
CA ALA A 151 14.44 -8.78 4.64
C ALA A 151 15.80 -8.09 4.81
N GLY A 152 15.98 -7.34 5.90
CA GLY A 152 17.24 -6.72 6.28
C GLY A 152 18.35 -7.74 6.50
N ASN A 153 18.09 -8.82 7.25
CA ASN A 153 19.04 -9.92 7.45
C ASN A 153 19.50 -10.51 6.11
N MET A 154 18.56 -10.75 5.19
CA MET A 154 18.90 -11.28 3.87
C MET A 154 19.75 -10.31 3.04
N PHE A 155 19.52 -9.00 3.12
CA PHE A 155 20.39 -8.02 2.45
C PHE A 155 21.82 -8.01 3.02
N PHE A 156 22.02 -8.41 4.27
CA PHE A 156 23.35 -8.61 4.87
C PHE A 156 23.94 -10.00 4.62
N GLY A 157 23.27 -10.86 3.82
CA GLY A 157 23.73 -12.22 3.54
C GLY A 157 23.49 -13.21 4.67
N HIS A 158 22.59 -12.91 5.60
CA HIS A 158 22.18 -13.81 6.69
C HIS A 158 20.85 -14.51 6.36
N PRO A 159 20.65 -15.75 6.84
CA PRO A 159 19.38 -16.43 6.69
C PRO A 159 18.27 -15.69 7.47
N PRO A 160 17.04 -15.64 6.93
CA PRO A 160 15.90 -15.10 7.68
C PRO A 160 15.44 -16.08 8.76
N LEU A 161 14.54 -15.64 9.64
CA LEU A 161 13.91 -16.50 10.63
C LEU A 161 13.03 -17.58 9.95
N PRO A 162 12.84 -18.75 10.60
CA PRO A 162 11.98 -19.80 10.07
C PRO A 162 10.57 -19.31 9.72
N GLY A 163 10.08 -19.71 8.54
CA GLY A 163 8.74 -19.37 8.03
C GLY A 163 8.64 -18.04 7.28
N TYR A 164 9.76 -17.38 6.98
CA TYR A 164 9.78 -16.17 6.15
C TYR A 164 9.78 -16.45 4.64
N LEU A 165 10.63 -17.40 4.20
CA LEU A 165 10.76 -17.85 2.81
C LEU A 165 9.70 -18.91 2.46
#